data_AF-A3YC46-F1
#
_entry.id   AF-A3YC46-F1
#
_cell.length_a   1.000
_cell.length_b   1.000
_cell.length_c   1.000
_cell.angle_alpha   90.00
_cell.angle_beta   90.00
_cell.angle_gamma   90.00
#
_symmetry.space_group_name_H-M   'P 1'
#
loop_
_entity.id
_entity.type
_entity.pdbx_description
1 polymer ?
#
loop_
_entity_poly.entity_id
_entity_poly.type
_entity_poly.pdbx_seq_one_letter_code
_entity_poly.pdbx_strand_id
1 'polypeptide(L)'
;MNLLSESDVVKLALKKSTLSQKDFSKKLGKSQAQISKYISGESNLSAKTYIHCMNILSQLENDDDSLILLLKETSRLKGEKHKEIRKALIDLIKAYSSNKDLDNDVL
;
A
#
# COMPACT_ATOMS: atom_id res chain seq x y z
N MET A 1 -1.76 -10.50 -10.47
CA MET A 1 -2.92 -9.75 -9.94
C MET A 1 -2.42 -9.00 -8.71
N ASN A 2 -2.31 -7.67 -8.78
CA ASN A 2 -1.79 -6.84 -7.68
C ASN A 2 -2.92 -6.58 -6.67
N LEU A 3 -2.60 -6.78 -5.40
CA LEU A 3 -3.54 -6.79 -4.27
C LEU A 3 -3.82 -5.39 -3.71
N LEU A 4 -2.96 -4.43 -4.06
CA LEU A 4 -3.06 -3.00 -3.75
C LEU A 4 -3.05 -2.21 -5.06
N SER A 5 -3.83 -1.13 -5.12
CA SER A 5 -3.70 -0.17 -6.22
C SER A 5 -2.38 0.59 -6.12
N GLU A 6 -1.96 1.18 -7.22
CA GLU A 6 -0.78 2.06 -7.27
C GLU A 6 -0.90 3.24 -6.30
N SER A 7 -2.11 3.79 -6.13
CA SER A 7 -2.41 4.83 -5.14
C SER A 7 -2.21 4.33 -3.71
N ASP A 8 -2.70 3.12 -3.38
CA ASP A 8 -2.57 2.55 -2.04
C ASP A 8 -1.10 2.31 -1.68
N VAL A 9 -0.30 1.84 -2.63
CA VAL A 9 1.14 1.64 -2.44
C VAL A 9 1.84 2.96 -2.08
N VAL A 10 1.48 4.07 -2.72
CA VAL A 10 2.05 5.40 -2.39
C VAL A 10 1.57 5.91 -1.04
N LYS A 11 0.27 5.78 -0.73
CA LYS A 11 -0.29 6.19 0.56
C LYS A 11 0.38 5.45 1.71
N LEU A 12 0.53 4.14 1.59
CA LEU A 12 1.17 3.30 2.60
C LEU A 12 2.65 3.66 2.73
N ALA A 13 3.38 3.82 1.62
CA ALA A 13 4.79 4.17 1.66
C ALA A 13 5.02 5.55 2.29
N LEU A 14 4.16 6.53 2.00
CA LEU A 14 4.20 7.86 2.63
C LEU A 14 3.95 7.75 4.14
N LYS A 15 2.84 7.12 4.54
CA LYS A 15 2.47 6.94 5.96
C LYS A 15 3.60 6.25 6.75
N LYS A 16 4.14 5.17 6.19
CA LYS A 16 5.22 4.40 6.82
C LYS A 16 6.56 5.12 6.84
N SER A 17 6.81 6.02 5.90
CA SER A 17 8.04 6.80 5.90
C SER A 17 8.12 7.86 7.00
N THR A 18 6.99 8.17 7.66
CA THR A 18 6.82 9.28 8.63
C THR A 18 7.24 10.67 8.12
N LEU A 19 7.45 10.80 6.81
CA LEU A 19 7.82 12.05 6.16
C LEU A 19 6.58 12.89 5.82
N SER A 20 6.78 14.21 5.76
CA SER A 20 5.83 15.09 5.08
C SER A 20 5.71 14.71 3.60
N GLN A 21 4.58 15.01 2.97
CA GLN A 21 4.41 14.77 1.53
C GLN A 21 5.50 15.48 0.70
N LYS A 22 5.92 16.67 1.15
CA LYS A 22 7.02 17.44 0.54
C LYS A 22 8.33 16.68 0.61
N ASP A 23 8.71 16.15 1.77
CA ASP A 23 9.99 15.46 1.92
C ASP A 23 9.97 14.06 1.31
N PHE A 24 8.83 13.38 1.34
CA PHE A 24 8.61 12.16 0.60
C PHE A 24 8.74 12.36 -0.92
N SER A 25 8.24 13.48 -1.45
CA SER A 25 8.38 13.82 -2.87
C SER A 25 9.86 13.97 -3.27
N LYS A 26 10.67 14.61 -2.42
CA LYS A 26 12.12 14.72 -2.62
C LYS A 26 12.79 13.35 -2.60
N LYS A 27 12.42 12.47 -1.65
CA LYS A 27 12.94 11.10 -1.56
C LYS A 27 12.67 10.29 -2.83
N LEU A 28 11.51 10.50 -3.46
CA LEU A 28 11.14 9.85 -4.72
C LEU A 28 11.65 10.58 -5.98
N GLY A 29 12.29 11.74 -5.84
CA GLY A 29 12.72 12.57 -6.97
C GLY A 29 11.54 13.08 -7.80
N LYS A 30 10.42 13.42 -7.14
CA LYS A 30 9.17 13.90 -7.77
C LYS A 30 8.76 15.24 -7.17
N SER A 31 7.89 15.96 -7.88
CA SER A 31 7.24 17.15 -7.32
C SER A 31 6.15 16.76 -6.34
N GLN A 32 5.85 17.62 -5.36
CA GLN A 32 4.76 17.39 -4.41
C GLN A 32 3.40 17.24 -5.12
N ALA A 33 3.15 18.04 -6.17
CA ALA A 33 1.95 17.92 -6.99
C ALA A 33 1.83 16.55 -7.68
N GLN A 34 2.95 15.99 -8.16
CA GLN A 34 2.95 14.66 -8.75
C GLN A 34 2.63 13.57 -7.72
N ILE A 35 3.14 13.72 -6.49
CA ILE A 35 2.77 12.81 -5.39
C ILE A 35 1.29 12.94 -5.05
N SER A 36 0.70 14.15 -5.02
CA SER A 36 -0.75 14.31 -4.83
C SER A 36 -1.56 13.55 -5.88
N LYS A 37 -1.16 13.63 -7.16
CA LYS A 37 -1.83 12.89 -8.25
C LYS A 37 -1.70 11.37 -8.11
N TYR A 38 -0.56 10.88 -7.62
CA TYR A 38 -0.41 9.45 -7.31
C TYR A 38 -1.33 9.03 -6.16
N ILE A 39 -1.43 9.85 -5.12
CA ILE A 39 -2.29 9.59 -3.96
C ILE A 39 -3.77 9.64 -4.36
N SER A 40 -4.20 10.59 -5.20
CA SER A 40 -5.58 10.66 -5.67
C SER A 40 -5.93 9.61 -6.73
N GLY A 41 -4.92 8.95 -7.32
CA GLY A 41 -5.11 7.98 -8.41
C GLY A 41 -5.32 8.63 -9.79
N GLU A 42 -5.18 9.96 -9.90
CA GLU A 42 -5.22 10.68 -11.18
C GLU A 42 -4.05 10.36 -12.10
N SER A 43 -2.97 9.79 -11.55
CA SER A 43 -1.78 9.44 -12.31
C SER A 43 -1.21 8.10 -11.86
N ASN A 44 -0.81 7.28 -12.84
CA ASN A 44 -0.12 6.02 -12.59
C ASN A 44 1.36 6.24 -12.23
N LEU A 45 1.90 5.35 -11.44
CA LEU A 45 3.31 5.31 -11.09
C LEU A 45 4.15 4.77 -12.25
N SER A 46 5.35 5.33 -12.40
CA SER A 46 6.39 4.63 -13.15
C SER A 46 6.85 3.38 -12.38
N ALA A 47 7.27 2.33 -13.09
CA ALA A 47 7.80 1.12 -12.48
C ALA A 47 8.92 1.40 -11.45
N LYS A 48 9.80 2.38 -11.75
CA LYS A 48 10.86 2.82 -10.83
C LYS A 48 10.29 3.40 -9.52
N THR A 49 9.25 4.23 -9.62
CA THR A 49 8.60 4.83 -8.43
C THR A 49 7.87 3.75 -7.63
N TYR A 50 7.19 2.83 -8.31
CA TYR A 50 6.51 1.70 -7.67
C TYR A 50 7.49 0.84 -6.87
N ILE A 51 8.62 0.44 -7.48
CA ILE A 51 9.68 -0.32 -6.80
C ILE A 51 10.22 0.45 -5.58
N HIS A 52 10.44 1.77 -5.70
CA HIS A 52 10.93 2.56 -4.59
C HIS A 52 9.95 2.57 -3.41
N CYS A 53 8.65 2.75 -3.68
CA CYS A 53 7.60 2.66 -2.64
C CYS A 53 7.58 1.27 -1.99
N MET A 54 7.68 0.20 -2.79
CA MET A 54 7.73 -1.17 -2.26
C MET A 54 8.97 -1.41 -1.40
N ASN A 55 10.11 -0.85 -1.74
CA ASN A 55 11.32 -0.94 -0.92
C ASN A 55 11.13 -0.25 0.44
N ILE A 56 10.49 0.93 0.47
CA ILE A 56 10.15 1.61 1.73
C ILE A 56 9.25 0.72 2.59
N LEU A 57 8.25 0.06 1.99
CA LEU A 57 7.36 -0.86 2.69
C LEU A 57 8.08 -2.14 3.17
N SER A 58 9.15 -2.54 2.49
CA SER A 58 9.90 -3.77 2.80
C SER A 58 11.01 -3.56 3.83
N GLN A 59 11.55 -2.35 3.98
CA GLN A 59 12.69 -2.05 4.87
C GLN A 59 12.28 -1.81 6.34
N LEU A 60 10.99 -1.71 6.64
CA LEU A 60 10.47 -1.40 7.97
C LEU A 60 9.95 -2.66 8.70
N GLU A 61 10.64 -3.80 8.51
CA GLU A 61 10.31 -5.15 9.02
C GLU A 61 10.18 -5.29 10.55
N ASN A 62 10.29 -4.21 11.34
CA ASN A 62 10.23 -4.24 12.80
C ASN A 62 8.95 -3.62 13.41
N ASP A 63 7.97 -3.17 12.61
CA ASP A 63 6.70 -2.67 13.13
C ASP A 63 5.55 -3.60 12.77
N ASP A 64 4.89 -4.14 13.81
CA ASP A 64 3.73 -5.04 13.83
C ASP A 64 2.44 -4.46 13.18
N ASP A 65 2.54 -3.85 11.99
CA ASP A 65 1.36 -3.54 11.19
C ASP A 65 0.84 -4.84 10.54
N SER A 66 -0.01 -5.52 11.30
CA SER A 66 -0.70 -6.79 11.00
C SER A 66 -1.21 -6.90 9.55
N LEU A 67 -1.68 -5.80 8.95
CA LEU A 67 -2.20 -5.79 7.58
C LEU A 67 -1.11 -5.94 6.50
N ILE A 68 0.04 -5.28 6.65
CA ILE A 68 1.14 -5.38 5.68
C ILE A 68 1.77 -6.78 5.76
N LEU A 69 1.89 -7.32 6.96
CA LEU A 69 2.31 -8.71 7.17
C LEU A 69 1.35 -9.69 6.49
N LEU A 70 0.03 -9.53 6.69
CA LEU A 70 -0.99 -10.34 6.03
C LEU A 70 -0.90 -10.26 4.50
N LEU A 71 -0.70 -9.06 3.94
CA LEU A 71 -0.53 -8.87 2.50
C LEU A 71 0.74 -9.56 1.98
N LYS A 72 1.85 -9.47 2.73
CA LYS A 72 3.13 -10.12 2.42
C LYS A 72 2.98 -11.63 2.44
N GLU A 73 2.41 -12.21 3.49
CA GLU A 73 2.18 -13.65 3.59
C GLU A 73 1.20 -14.15 2.51
N THR A 74 0.14 -13.39 2.22
CA THR A 74 -0.79 -13.71 1.13
C THR A 74 -0.08 -13.71 -0.23
N SER A 75 0.87 -12.80 -0.45
CA SER A 75 1.65 -12.75 -1.70
C SER A 75 2.66 -13.91 -1.85
N ARG A 76 3.09 -14.51 -0.74
CA ARG A 76 4.02 -15.65 -0.71
C ARG A 76 3.34 -16.97 -1.08
N LEU A 77 2.03 -17.06 -0.92
CA LEU A 77 1.22 -18.21 -1.32
C LEU A 77 1.16 -18.31 -2.85
N LYS A 78 2.15 -18.91 -3.51
CA LYS A 78 2.22 -19.02 -4.98
C LYS A 78 1.65 -20.34 -5.51
N GLY A 79 1.21 -20.33 -6.77
CA GLY A 79 0.67 -21.50 -7.46
C GLY A 79 -0.83 -21.72 -7.27
N GLU A 80 -1.38 -22.62 -8.09
CA GLU A 80 -2.83 -22.89 -8.17
C GLU A 80 -3.39 -23.49 -6.88
N LYS A 81 -2.60 -24.32 -6.18
CA LYS A 81 -3.03 -24.98 -4.92
C LYS A 81 -3.42 -24.00 -3.79
N HIS A 82 -3.00 -22.74 -3.88
CA HIS A 82 -3.30 -21.71 -2.88
C HIS A 82 -4.23 -20.61 -3.39
N LYS A 83 -4.78 -20.74 -4.59
CA LYS A 83 -5.61 -19.71 -5.22
C LYS A 83 -6.83 -19.33 -4.38
N GLU A 84 -7.56 -20.33 -3.88
CA GLU A 84 -8.76 -20.10 -3.07
C GLU A 84 -8.43 -19.49 -1.70
N ILE A 85 -7.31 -19.89 -1.10
CA ILE A 85 -6.83 -19.31 0.17
C ILE A 85 -6.48 -17.84 -0.02
N ARG A 86 -5.73 -17.50 -1.07
CA ARG A 86 -5.44 -16.09 -1.40
C ARG A 86 -6.72 -15.30 -1.59
N LYS A 87 -7.69 -15.84 -2.32
CA LYS A 87 -8.98 -15.18 -2.56
C LYS A 87 -9.71 -14.89 -1.25
N ALA A 88 -9.85 -15.88 -0.37
CA ALA A 88 -10.51 -15.72 0.92
C ALA A 88 -9.82 -14.68 1.81
N LEU A 89 -8.48 -14.67 1.86
CA LEU A 89 -7.71 -13.69 2.63
C LEU A 89 -7.89 -12.27 2.07
N ILE A 90 -7.90 -12.12 0.74
CA ILE A 90 -8.16 -10.83 0.08
C ILE A 90 -9.56 -10.32 0.41
N ASP A 91 -10.56 -11.19 0.33
CA ASP A 91 -11.96 -10.82 0.58
C ASP A 91 -12.16 -10.39 2.05
N LEU A 92 -11.52 -11.08 3.00
CA LEU A 92 -11.51 -10.70 4.41
C LEU A 92 -10.83 -9.34 4.64
N ILE A 93 -9.67 -9.11 4.03
CA ILE A 93 -8.93 -7.84 4.11
C ILE A 93 -9.79 -6.68 3.59
N LYS A 94 -10.48 -6.88 2.47
CA LYS A 94 -11.38 -5.87 1.88
C LYS A 94 -12.54 -5.55 2.82
N ALA A 95 -13.21 -6.57 3.36
CA ALA A 95 -14.34 -6.39 4.29
C ALA A 95 -13.92 -5.62 5.56
N TYR A 96 -12.73 -5.93 6.10
CA TYR A 96 -12.19 -5.20 7.24
C TYR A 96 -11.88 -3.73 6.90
N SER A 97 -11.28 -3.48 5.73
CA SER A 97 -10.91 -2.11 5.30
C SER A 97 -12.15 -1.23 5.10
N SER A 98 -13.20 -1.76 4.48
CA SER A 98 -14.47 -1.04 4.28
C SER A 98 -15.19 -0.68 5.58
N ASN A 99 -15.01 -1.46 6.65
CA ASN A 99 -15.57 -1.13 7.96
C ASN A 99 -14.76 -0.08 8.72
N LYS A 100 -13.44 -0.03 8.52
CA LYS A 100 -12.57 0.93 9.21
C LYS A 100 -12.80 2.38 8.77
N ASP A 101 -13.29 2.58 7.54
CA ASP A 101 -13.66 3.90 7.03
C ASP A 101 -14.97 4.42 7.66
N LEU A 102 -15.85 3.53 8.17
CA LEU A 102 -17.11 3.92 8.84
C LEU A 102 -16.90 4.42 10.28
N ASP A 103 -15.83 4.00 10.96
CA ASP A 103 -15.54 4.43 12.34
C ASP A 103 -14.94 5.86 12.42
N ASN A 104 -14.53 6.46 11.30
CA ASN A 104 -13.98 7.82 11.27
C ASN A 104 -15.02 8.91 10.99
N ASP A 105 -16.27 8.54 10.69
CA ASP A 105 -17.38 9.47 10.39
C ASP A 105 -18.28 9.76 11.62
N VAL A 106 -17.89 9.28 12.81
CA VAL A 106 -18.57 9.60 14.08
C VAL A 106 -17.68 10.49 14.94
N LEU A 107 -17.63 11.79 14.60
CA LEU A 107 -17.28 12.88 15.50
C LEU A 107 -18.27 14.04 15.32
#